data_AF-A0A4Q3ITC7-F1
#
_entry.id   AF-A0A4Q3ITC7-F1
#
_cell.length_a   1.000
_cell.length_b   1.000
_cell.length_c   1.000
_cell.angle_alpha   90.00
_cell.angle_beta   90.00
_cell.angle_gamma   90.00
#
_symmetry.space_group_name_H-M   'P 1'
#
loop_
_entity.id
_entity.type
_entity.pdbx_description
1 polymer ?
#
loop_
_entity_poly.entity_id
_entity_poly.type
_entity_poly.pdbx_seq_one_letter_code
_entity_poly.pdbx_strand_id
1 'polypeptide(L)'
;QGRPGKLEIIPTKPMATQRDLSLAYSPGVAVPVLAIAEDPSRAYDYTTRSNLVAVITNGTAILGLGNLGALASKPVMEGKSVLFKRFADVDSIDLEVDTEDADKFIDAVRYLGPSFGGINLEDIKAPECFIIEQRLRELMDIPVFHDDQHGTAIIAAAGLINALDLTGRDIQTTRLVVNGAGAAAIACTELLKAMGFKPDNVILCDTKGVIYQGRTERMNQWKSAHAAVTDRRTLAQALEGADAFFGLSQKGAVTPEMVASMAENPIIFAMANPDPEITPEEVHAIREDAIMATGRSDYPNQVNNVLGFPYIFRGALDVRATTINMEMKIAAAEALAQLAREDVPDEVAAAYQGARPRYGKDYIIPVPFDPRLIHVVPAAVARAAMDSGVAGKPIVDMNAYKAQLSARRDPVAGTLNRIFERVRRYPKRVVFAEGEEEQVIRAA
;
A
#
# COMPACT_ATOMS: atom_id res chain seq x y z
N GLN A 1 9.92 0.58 -28.65
CA GLN A 1 10.74 -0.54 -28.13
C GLN A 1 12.20 -0.19 -28.32
N GLY A 2 13.06 -0.39 -27.30
CA GLY A 2 14.51 -0.14 -27.41
C GLY A 2 15.04 1.16 -26.78
N ARG A 3 14.20 1.97 -26.11
CA ARG A 3 14.67 3.11 -25.30
C ARG A 3 15.09 2.59 -23.91
N PRO A 4 16.28 2.93 -23.38
CA PRO A 4 16.65 2.60 -22.01
C PRO A 4 15.71 3.24 -20.98
N GLY A 5 15.54 2.55 -19.85
CA GLY A 5 14.64 2.97 -18.77
C GLY A 5 13.17 2.66 -19.04
N LYS A 6 12.31 2.96 -18.07
CA LYS A 6 10.87 2.64 -18.08
C LYS A 6 9.96 3.87 -18.11
N LEU A 7 10.52 5.07 -18.08
CA LEU A 7 9.79 6.34 -18.03
C LEU A 7 10.22 7.29 -19.15
N GLU A 8 9.29 8.16 -19.56
CA GLU A 8 9.57 9.31 -20.40
C GLU A 8 8.67 10.49 -20.01
N ILE A 9 9.15 11.71 -20.27
CA ILE A 9 8.37 12.93 -20.02
C ILE A 9 7.70 13.35 -21.34
N ILE A 10 6.38 13.48 -21.31
CA ILE A 10 5.57 13.89 -22.45
C ILE A 10 4.74 15.14 -22.12
N PRO A 11 4.65 16.12 -23.03
CA PRO A 11 3.73 17.25 -22.86
C PRO A 11 2.27 16.81 -22.84
N THR A 12 1.46 17.38 -21.96
CA THR A 12 0.01 17.08 -21.86
C THR A 12 -0.87 18.00 -22.72
N LYS A 13 -0.29 19.05 -23.32
CA LYS A 13 -0.98 20.05 -24.14
C LYS A 13 -0.38 20.08 -25.56
N PRO A 14 -1.17 20.43 -26.60
CA PRO A 14 -0.66 20.57 -27.97
C PRO A 14 0.49 21.57 -28.04
N MET A 15 1.52 21.29 -28.84
CA MET A 15 2.70 22.16 -29.03
C MET A 15 2.98 22.40 -30.53
N ALA A 16 1.92 22.49 -31.34
CA ALA A 16 2.05 22.47 -32.80
C ALA A 16 2.05 23.87 -33.45
N THR A 17 1.57 24.89 -32.73
CA THR A 17 1.38 26.23 -33.28
C THR A 17 2.13 27.31 -32.50
N GLN A 18 2.31 28.48 -33.13
CA GLN A 18 2.87 29.65 -32.44
C GLN A 18 2.02 30.07 -31.23
N ARG A 19 0.69 29.90 -31.32
CA ARG A 19 -0.23 30.15 -30.20
C ARG A 19 -0.01 29.16 -29.06
N ASP A 20 0.22 27.88 -29.37
CA ASP A 20 0.51 26.88 -28.35
C ASP A 20 1.81 27.23 -27.62
N LEU A 21 2.86 27.60 -28.37
CA LEU A 21 4.14 28.00 -27.80
C LEU A 21 4.04 29.27 -26.93
N SER A 22 3.26 30.27 -27.37
CA SER A 22 3.09 31.52 -26.61
C SER A 22 2.27 31.35 -25.33
N LEU A 23 1.46 30.30 -25.22
CA LEU A 23 0.74 29.92 -24.01
C LEU A 23 1.58 29.01 -23.10
N ALA A 24 2.35 28.08 -23.68
CA ALA A 24 3.21 27.16 -22.95
C ALA A 24 4.42 27.86 -22.33
N TYR A 25 4.89 28.93 -22.95
CA TYR A 25 6.04 29.69 -22.52
C TYR A 25 5.78 31.20 -22.62
N SER A 26 6.81 32.00 -22.86
CA SER A 26 6.68 33.45 -22.96
C SER A 26 5.84 33.88 -24.17
N PRO A 27 4.93 34.87 -24.00
CA PRO A 27 4.66 35.62 -22.77
C PRO A 27 3.58 34.99 -21.86
N GLY A 28 2.82 33.99 -22.31
CA GLY A 28 1.63 33.47 -21.61
C GLY A 28 1.92 32.85 -20.24
N VAL A 29 3.08 32.20 -20.07
CA VAL A 29 3.50 31.59 -18.79
C VAL A 29 3.59 32.58 -17.63
N ALA A 30 3.70 33.89 -17.90
CA ALA A 30 3.70 34.92 -16.85
C ALA A 30 2.39 34.96 -16.05
N VAL A 31 1.25 34.63 -16.68
CA VAL A 31 -0.06 34.64 -16.04
C VAL A 31 -0.16 33.63 -14.87
N PRO A 32 0.12 32.33 -15.05
CA PRO A 32 0.13 31.39 -13.93
C PRO A 32 1.23 31.70 -12.90
N VAL A 33 2.38 32.26 -13.29
CA VAL A 33 3.44 32.67 -12.35
C VAL A 33 2.93 33.76 -11.39
N LEU A 34 2.35 34.83 -11.93
CA LEU A 34 1.80 35.92 -11.10
C LEU A 34 0.65 35.45 -10.22
N ALA A 35 -0.21 34.57 -10.77
CA ALA A 35 -1.29 33.96 -10.03
C ALA A 35 -0.81 33.14 -8.81
N ILE A 36 0.26 32.35 -8.97
CA ILE A 36 0.84 31.54 -7.88
C ILE A 36 1.59 32.42 -6.87
N ALA A 37 2.22 33.51 -7.33
CA ALA A 37 2.87 34.47 -6.44
C ALA A 37 1.86 35.22 -5.54
N GLU A 38 0.64 35.47 -6.05
CA GLU A 38 -0.46 36.06 -5.28
C GLU A 38 -1.11 35.04 -4.33
N ASP A 39 -1.34 33.81 -4.81
CA ASP A 39 -1.92 32.71 -4.04
C ASP A 39 -1.20 31.39 -4.37
N PRO A 40 -0.31 30.91 -3.46
CA PRO A 40 0.44 29.67 -3.66
C PRO A 40 -0.44 28.43 -3.88
N SER A 41 -1.69 28.42 -3.40
CA SER A 41 -2.61 27.29 -3.58
C SER A 41 -2.98 27.05 -5.06
N ARG A 42 -2.86 28.08 -5.90
CA ARG A 42 -3.11 28.00 -7.35
C ARG A 42 -2.06 27.15 -8.08
N ALA A 43 -0.95 26.78 -7.43
CA ALA A 43 0.01 25.82 -7.97
C ALA A 43 -0.65 24.47 -8.27
N TYR A 44 -1.66 24.07 -7.48
CA TYR A 44 -2.44 22.85 -7.72
C TYR A 44 -3.38 22.94 -8.94
N ASP A 45 -3.64 24.13 -9.46
CA ASP A 45 -4.54 24.34 -10.60
C ASP A 45 -3.76 24.54 -11.90
N TYR A 46 -2.59 25.19 -11.82
CA TYR A 46 -1.79 25.55 -13.00
C TYR A 46 -0.59 24.66 -13.29
N THR A 47 -0.22 23.77 -12.37
CA THR A 47 0.99 22.94 -12.52
C THR A 47 0.70 21.46 -12.31
N THR A 48 1.67 20.61 -12.65
CA THR A 48 1.61 19.17 -12.41
C THR A 48 1.68 18.80 -10.92
N ARG A 49 1.98 19.77 -10.02
CA ARG A 49 2.10 19.57 -8.57
C ARG A 49 0.93 18.77 -7.98
N SER A 50 -0.29 19.01 -8.44
CA SER A 50 -1.48 18.33 -7.89
C SER A 50 -1.55 16.83 -8.13
N ASN A 51 -0.75 16.32 -9.07
CA ASN A 51 -0.78 14.91 -9.48
C ASN A 51 0.60 14.25 -9.49
N LEU A 52 1.66 14.99 -9.13
CA LEU A 52 3.05 14.54 -9.23
C LEU A 52 3.58 14.07 -7.87
N VAL A 53 4.00 12.81 -7.80
CA VAL A 53 4.68 12.21 -6.64
C VAL A 53 6.16 12.02 -6.94
N ALA A 54 7.02 12.26 -5.95
CA ALA A 54 8.42 11.86 -6.02
C ALA A 54 8.61 10.50 -5.34
N VAL A 55 9.20 9.54 -6.05
CA VAL A 55 9.70 8.30 -5.45
C VAL A 55 11.16 8.52 -5.09
N ILE A 56 11.48 8.60 -3.80
CA ILE A 56 12.79 9.02 -3.32
C ILE A 56 13.45 7.90 -2.51
N THR A 57 14.72 7.64 -2.81
CA THR A 57 15.53 6.62 -2.14
C THR A 57 16.99 7.04 -2.04
N ASN A 58 17.75 6.39 -1.16
CA ASN A 58 19.22 6.37 -1.19
C ASN A 58 19.81 4.99 -1.53
N GLY A 59 18.96 4.00 -1.85
CA GLY A 59 19.39 2.66 -2.25
C GLY A 59 20.07 1.84 -1.14
N THR A 60 19.79 2.15 0.13
CA THR A 60 20.43 1.48 1.27
C THR A 60 19.75 0.16 1.69
N ALA A 61 18.54 -0.11 1.20
CA ALA A 61 17.80 -1.34 1.47
C ALA A 61 17.01 -1.82 0.24
N ILE A 62 17.69 -1.98 -0.90
CA ILE A 62 17.04 -2.33 -2.17
C ILE A 62 16.52 -3.77 -2.11
N LEU A 63 15.19 -3.94 -2.04
CA LEU A 63 14.56 -5.25 -1.96
C LEU A 63 15.21 -6.14 -0.86
N GLY A 64 15.52 -7.40 -1.17
CA GLY A 64 16.33 -8.28 -0.31
C GLY A 64 17.84 -8.22 -0.59
N LEU A 65 18.32 -7.25 -1.39
CA LEU A 65 19.72 -7.15 -1.83
C LEU A 65 20.58 -6.27 -0.91
N GLY A 66 19.95 -5.49 -0.03
CA GLY A 66 20.63 -4.62 0.91
C GLY A 66 21.13 -3.33 0.28
N ASN A 67 22.25 -2.81 0.79
CA ASN A 67 22.82 -1.54 0.35
C ASN A 67 23.69 -1.73 -0.90
N LEU A 68 23.17 -1.33 -2.07
CA LEU A 68 23.92 -1.28 -3.33
C LEU A 68 24.09 0.15 -3.85
N GLY A 69 23.68 1.14 -3.05
CA GLY A 69 23.79 2.57 -3.35
C GLY A 69 22.67 3.10 -4.26
N ALA A 70 22.59 4.43 -4.29
CA ALA A 70 21.49 5.16 -4.91
C ALA A 70 21.32 4.82 -6.41
N LEU A 71 22.41 4.79 -7.19
CA LEU A 71 22.32 4.51 -8.63
C LEU A 71 21.79 3.10 -8.95
N ALA A 72 22.16 2.10 -8.14
CA ALA A 72 21.70 0.72 -8.35
C ALA A 72 20.20 0.54 -8.04
N SER A 73 19.61 1.44 -7.25
CA SER A 73 18.18 1.44 -6.93
C SER A 73 17.29 1.94 -8.07
N LYS A 74 17.86 2.70 -9.02
CA LYS A 74 17.13 3.39 -10.09
C LYS A 74 16.14 2.50 -10.85
N PRO A 75 16.50 1.25 -11.27
CA PRO A 75 15.54 0.38 -11.93
C PRO A 75 14.33 0.06 -11.04
N VAL A 76 14.47 -0.07 -9.72
CA VAL A 76 13.33 -0.32 -8.82
C VAL A 76 12.45 0.94 -8.74
N MET A 77 13.04 2.12 -8.59
CA MET A 77 12.33 3.40 -8.49
C MET A 77 11.56 3.77 -9.76
N GLU A 78 12.17 3.58 -10.94
CA GLU A 78 11.47 3.73 -12.21
C GLU A 78 10.26 2.77 -12.28
N GLY A 79 10.40 1.58 -11.72
CA GLY A 79 9.31 0.60 -11.62
C GLY A 79 8.14 1.14 -10.82
N LYS A 80 8.41 1.63 -9.59
CA LYS A 80 7.39 2.24 -8.72
C LYS A 80 6.66 3.39 -9.42
N SER A 81 7.39 4.27 -10.10
CA SER A 81 6.80 5.37 -10.86
C SER A 81 5.87 4.90 -11.99
N VAL A 82 6.24 3.83 -12.72
CA VAL A 82 5.33 3.22 -13.72
C VAL A 82 4.07 2.67 -13.05
N LEU A 83 4.19 2.06 -11.88
CA LEU A 83 3.05 1.48 -11.15
C LEU A 83 2.08 2.57 -10.66
N PHE A 84 2.59 3.70 -10.14
CA PHE A 84 1.77 4.89 -9.83
C PHE A 84 0.91 5.31 -11.02
N LYS A 85 1.55 5.44 -12.20
CA LYS A 85 0.85 5.88 -13.41
C LYS A 85 -0.16 4.84 -13.88
N ARG A 86 0.24 3.57 -13.93
CA ARG A 86 -0.57 2.47 -14.48
C ARG A 86 -1.82 2.21 -13.66
N PHE A 87 -1.70 2.18 -12.33
CA PHE A 87 -2.78 1.74 -11.45
C PHE A 87 -3.65 2.89 -10.94
N ALA A 88 -3.07 4.09 -10.78
CA ALA A 88 -3.74 5.20 -10.12
C ALA A 88 -3.81 6.50 -10.94
N ASP A 89 -3.26 6.53 -12.16
CA ASP A 89 -3.11 7.75 -12.96
C ASP A 89 -2.44 8.89 -12.17
N VAL A 90 -1.46 8.51 -11.33
CA VAL A 90 -0.58 9.43 -10.59
C VAL A 90 0.70 9.58 -11.39
N ASP A 91 1.07 10.83 -11.71
CA ASP A 91 2.35 11.08 -12.36
C ASP A 91 3.44 10.94 -11.32
N SER A 92 4.55 10.30 -11.68
CA SER A 92 5.62 10.00 -10.72
C SER A 92 6.98 10.11 -11.37
N ILE A 93 7.96 10.58 -10.60
CA ILE A 93 9.37 10.62 -10.98
C ILE A 93 10.23 10.08 -9.84
N ASP A 94 11.24 9.30 -10.20
CA ASP A 94 12.24 8.76 -9.30
C ASP A 94 13.37 9.76 -9.03
N LEU A 95 13.81 9.85 -7.77
CA LEU A 95 14.92 10.68 -7.32
C LEU A 95 15.85 9.87 -6.41
N GLU A 96 17.04 9.56 -6.91
CA GLU A 96 18.10 8.87 -6.17
C GLU A 96 19.01 9.87 -5.45
N VAL A 97 18.99 9.88 -4.12
CA VAL A 97 19.83 10.75 -3.29
C VAL A 97 21.06 9.99 -2.82
N ASP A 98 22.23 10.36 -3.34
CA ASP A 98 23.51 9.68 -3.04
C ASP A 98 24.10 10.10 -1.69
N THR A 99 23.39 9.78 -0.60
CA THR A 99 23.87 9.97 0.77
C THR A 99 23.27 8.96 1.75
N GLU A 100 24.12 8.44 2.65
CA GLU A 100 23.67 7.62 3.79
C GLU A 100 23.43 8.45 5.06
N ASP A 101 23.77 9.73 5.05
CA ASP A 101 23.56 10.64 6.17
C ASP A 101 22.09 11.09 6.20
N ALA A 102 21.37 10.72 7.26
CA ALA A 102 19.93 10.97 7.37
C ALA A 102 19.60 12.47 7.34
N ASP A 103 20.40 13.33 7.98
CA ASP A 103 20.14 14.77 8.02
C ASP A 103 20.35 15.40 6.65
N LYS A 104 21.41 15.00 5.93
CA LYS A 104 21.64 15.44 4.54
C LYS A 104 20.55 14.95 3.60
N PHE A 105 20.07 13.73 3.80
CA PHE A 105 18.95 13.18 3.03
C PHE A 105 17.68 14.02 3.26
N ILE A 106 17.34 14.29 4.53
CA ILE A 106 16.19 15.12 4.90
C ILE A 106 16.30 16.51 4.26
N ASP A 107 17.48 17.15 4.33
CA ASP A 107 17.73 18.45 3.72
C ASP A 107 17.56 18.42 2.20
N ALA A 108 18.06 17.38 1.53
CA ALA A 108 17.89 17.23 0.08
C ALA A 108 16.42 17.13 -0.31
N VAL A 109 15.59 16.44 0.48
CA VAL A 109 14.18 16.20 0.16
C VAL A 109 13.29 17.38 0.54
N ARG A 110 13.43 17.96 1.73
CA ARG A 110 12.49 18.98 2.24
C ARG A 110 12.38 20.21 1.34
N TYR A 111 13.49 20.62 0.71
CA TYR A 111 13.52 21.77 -0.19
C TYR A 111 12.86 21.51 -1.55
N LEU A 112 12.60 20.25 -1.90
CA LEU A 112 11.89 19.86 -3.12
C LEU A 112 10.36 19.87 -2.92
N GLY A 113 9.88 20.13 -1.70
CA GLY A 113 8.46 20.21 -1.36
C GLY A 113 7.61 20.98 -2.37
N PRO A 114 8.02 22.18 -2.87
CA PRO A 114 7.27 22.96 -3.86
C PRO A 114 7.07 22.30 -5.24
N SER A 115 7.83 21.26 -5.59
CA SER A 115 7.69 20.56 -6.88
C SER A 115 6.61 19.48 -6.87
N PHE A 116 6.31 18.90 -5.70
CA PHE A 116 5.55 17.65 -5.60
C PHE A 116 4.25 17.80 -4.81
N GLY A 117 3.25 17.00 -5.18
CA GLY A 117 2.00 16.84 -4.42
C GLY A 117 2.12 15.79 -3.32
N GLY A 118 3.17 14.97 -3.31
CA GLY A 118 3.47 13.98 -2.28
C GLY A 118 4.84 13.34 -2.49
N ILE A 119 5.38 12.73 -1.43
CA ILE A 119 6.68 12.07 -1.40
C ILE A 119 6.50 10.62 -0.97
N ASN A 120 6.93 9.69 -1.81
CA ASN A 120 7.02 8.26 -1.52
C ASN A 120 8.48 7.89 -1.21
N LEU A 121 8.78 7.57 0.04
CA LEU A 121 10.10 7.07 0.45
C LEU A 121 10.17 5.56 0.21
N GLU A 122 11.32 5.10 -0.30
CA GLU A 122 11.47 3.71 -0.75
C GLU A 122 12.90 3.18 -0.49
N ASP A 123 13.04 1.91 -0.14
CA ASP A 123 14.32 1.19 -0.05
C ASP A 123 15.37 1.88 0.85
N ILE A 124 14.93 2.44 1.98
CA ILE A 124 15.79 3.11 2.98
C ILE A 124 15.95 2.20 4.21
N LYS A 125 17.20 1.94 4.62
CA LYS A 125 17.49 1.05 5.76
C LYS A 125 16.95 1.61 7.08
N ALA A 126 16.58 0.70 7.98
CA ALA A 126 16.32 1.02 9.37
C ALA A 126 17.64 1.08 10.18
N PRO A 127 17.77 1.96 11.19
CA PRO A 127 16.72 2.84 11.74
C PRO A 127 16.54 4.19 11.03
N GLU A 128 17.39 4.55 10.08
CA GLU A 128 17.41 5.88 9.45
C GLU A 128 16.08 6.21 8.78
N CYS A 129 15.41 5.24 8.15
CA CYS A 129 14.11 5.41 7.52
C CYS A 129 13.03 5.97 8.47
N PHE A 130 13.06 5.62 9.76
CA PHE A 130 12.12 6.14 10.76
C PHE A 130 12.35 7.62 11.02
N ILE A 131 13.62 8.01 11.19
CA ILE A 131 14.01 9.40 11.46
C ILE A 131 13.68 10.27 10.24
N ILE A 132 14.03 9.80 9.05
CA ILE A 132 13.78 10.49 7.78
C ILE A 132 12.29 10.71 7.57
N GLU A 133 11.47 9.66 7.68
CA GLU A 133 10.03 9.79 7.49
C GLU A 133 9.41 10.74 8.51
N GLN A 134 9.72 10.56 9.80
CA GLN A 134 9.17 11.40 10.86
C GLN A 134 9.52 12.88 10.61
N ARG A 135 10.79 13.20 10.36
CA ARG A 135 11.25 14.58 10.17
C ARG A 135 10.67 15.20 8.90
N LEU A 136 10.57 14.45 7.80
CA LEU A 136 9.96 14.98 6.57
C LEU A 136 8.47 15.23 6.74
N ARG A 137 7.74 14.37 7.46
CA ARG A 137 6.32 14.60 7.80
C ARG A 137 6.10 15.84 8.68
N GLU A 138 7.06 16.16 9.55
CA GLU A 138 7.01 17.37 10.39
C GLU A 138 7.38 18.65 9.62
N LEU A 139 8.27 18.55 8.62
CA LEU A 139 8.84 19.70 7.92
C LEU A 139 8.10 20.08 6.63
N MET A 140 7.25 19.20 6.09
CA MET A 140 6.61 19.37 4.79
C MET A 140 5.08 19.41 4.90
N ASP A 141 4.45 20.30 4.14
CA ASP A 141 2.98 20.44 4.08
C ASP A 141 2.33 19.54 3.01
N ILE A 142 2.99 18.44 2.64
CA ILE A 142 2.54 17.47 1.65
C ILE A 142 2.71 16.05 2.23
N PRO A 143 1.92 15.06 1.77
CA PRO A 143 1.98 13.72 2.31
C PRO A 143 3.33 13.07 2.00
N VAL A 144 3.99 12.61 3.05
CA VAL A 144 5.19 11.78 3.01
C VAL A 144 4.82 10.39 3.50
N PHE A 145 5.16 9.35 2.74
CA PHE A 145 4.81 7.96 3.03
C PHE A 145 5.98 7.05 2.69
N HIS A 146 6.41 6.22 3.64
CA HIS A 146 7.36 5.16 3.36
C HIS A 146 6.66 3.85 3.01
N ASP A 147 6.82 3.37 1.78
CA ASP A 147 6.04 2.23 1.28
C ASP A 147 6.45 0.90 1.94
N ASP A 148 7.76 0.65 2.11
CA ASP A 148 8.23 -0.58 2.78
C ASP A 148 7.79 -0.68 4.25
N GLN A 149 7.39 0.43 4.87
CA GLN A 149 6.84 0.43 6.22
C GLN A 149 5.33 0.24 6.15
N HIS A 150 4.64 1.24 5.62
CA HIS A 150 3.20 1.37 5.77
C HIS A 150 2.44 0.61 4.70
N GLY A 151 2.99 0.46 3.49
CA GLY A 151 2.41 -0.34 2.42
C GLY A 151 2.26 -1.79 2.86
N THR A 152 3.35 -2.41 3.34
CA THR A 152 3.33 -3.78 3.86
C THR A 152 2.38 -3.91 5.06
N ALA A 153 2.40 -2.96 5.99
CA ALA A 153 1.49 -2.96 7.14
C ALA A 153 0.01 -2.97 6.75
N ILE A 154 -0.39 -2.12 5.80
CA ILE A 154 -1.77 -2.00 5.35
C ILE A 154 -2.26 -3.29 4.69
N ILE A 155 -1.46 -3.89 3.80
CA ILE A 155 -1.86 -5.12 3.11
C ILE A 155 -1.88 -6.31 4.07
N ALA A 156 -0.89 -6.41 4.96
CA ALA A 156 -0.86 -7.46 5.98
C ALA A 156 -2.04 -7.33 6.96
N ALA A 157 -2.40 -6.12 7.37
CA ALA A 157 -3.59 -5.87 8.19
C ALA A 157 -4.89 -6.24 7.46
N ALA A 158 -5.03 -5.88 6.18
CA ALA A 158 -6.19 -6.26 5.37
C ALA A 158 -6.36 -7.79 5.29
N GLY A 159 -5.26 -8.51 5.02
CA GLY A 159 -5.24 -9.96 5.02
C GLY A 159 -5.61 -10.54 6.39
N LEU A 160 -5.04 -9.98 7.47
CA LEU A 160 -5.31 -10.47 8.83
C LEU A 160 -6.77 -10.26 9.23
N ILE A 161 -7.39 -9.12 8.92
CA ILE A 161 -8.83 -8.88 9.17
C ILE A 161 -9.66 -10.01 8.57
N ASN A 162 -9.35 -10.40 7.34
CA ASN A 162 -10.07 -11.46 6.64
C ASN A 162 -9.73 -12.86 7.13
N ALA A 163 -8.49 -13.10 7.55
CA ALA A 163 -8.10 -14.39 8.14
C ALA A 163 -8.75 -14.60 9.52
N LEU A 164 -8.87 -13.53 10.33
CA LEU A 164 -9.59 -13.56 11.61
C LEU A 164 -11.08 -13.83 11.41
N ASP A 165 -11.70 -13.20 10.42
CA ASP A 165 -13.09 -13.45 10.03
C ASP A 165 -13.34 -14.92 9.66
N LEU A 166 -12.50 -15.48 8.78
CA LEU A 166 -12.59 -16.88 8.35
C LEU A 166 -12.34 -17.90 9.48
N THR A 167 -11.57 -17.51 10.50
CA THR A 167 -11.24 -18.38 11.65
C THR A 167 -12.11 -18.11 12.88
N GLY A 168 -13.04 -17.15 12.81
CA GLY A 168 -13.90 -16.77 13.92
C GLY A 168 -13.15 -16.18 15.13
N ARG A 169 -11.98 -15.57 14.89
CA ARG A 169 -11.10 -15.03 15.93
C ARG A 169 -11.34 -13.53 16.16
N ASP A 170 -11.27 -13.13 17.42
CA ASP A 170 -11.30 -11.71 17.82
C ASP A 170 -9.87 -11.13 17.83
N ILE A 171 -9.69 -9.97 17.21
CA ILE A 171 -8.42 -9.22 17.19
C ILE A 171 -7.93 -8.90 18.61
N GLN A 172 -8.84 -8.77 19.58
CA GLN A 172 -8.52 -8.47 20.97
C GLN A 172 -7.92 -9.66 21.75
N THR A 173 -8.15 -10.90 21.29
CA THR A 173 -7.72 -12.12 21.99
C THR A 173 -6.70 -12.94 21.19
N THR A 174 -6.56 -12.67 19.89
CA THR A 174 -5.60 -13.34 19.01
C THR A 174 -4.18 -13.08 19.47
N ARG A 175 -3.34 -14.12 19.50
CA ARG A 175 -1.89 -14.05 19.77
C ARG A 175 -1.10 -13.99 18.47
N LEU A 176 -0.37 -12.90 18.26
CA LEU A 176 0.46 -12.67 17.08
C LEU A 176 1.95 -12.74 17.44
N VAL A 177 2.71 -13.49 16.66
CA VAL A 177 4.18 -13.42 16.66
C VAL A 177 4.64 -12.72 15.40
N VAL A 178 5.48 -11.70 15.55
CA VAL A 178 6.10 -11.00 14.43
C VAL A 178 7.59 -11.30 14.46
N ASN A 179 8.13 -11.93 13.42
CA ASN A 179 9.56 -12.20 13.30
C ASN A 179 10.21 -11.23 12.32
N GLY A 180 11.12 -10.43 12.85
CA GLY A 180 11.61 -9.21 12.22
C GLY A 180 11.38 -8.04 13.17
N ALA A 181 12.33 -7.11 13.24
CA ALA A 181 12.22 -5.90 14.06
C ALA A 181 12.75 -4.67 13.30
N GLY A 182 12.59 -4.71 11.98
CA GLY A 182 12.85 -3.62 11.06
C GLY A 182 11.61 -2.79 10.78
N ALA A 183 11.68 -1.95 9.76
CA ALA A 183 10.70 -0.93 9.43
C ALA A 183 9.27 -1.51 9.22
N ALA A 184 9.13 -2.51 8.35
CA ALA A 184 7.86 -3.18 8.09
C ALA A 184 7.25 -3.82 9.35
N ALA A 185 8.06 -4.49 10.18
CA ALA A 185 7.58 -5.22 11.35
C ALA A 185 7.04 -4.29 12.45
N ILE A 186 7.73 -3.17 12.67
CA ILE A 186 7.27 -2.13 13.60
C ILE A 186 5.97 -1.50 13.07
N ALA A 187 5.93 -1.10 11.80
CA ALA A 187 4.74 -0.50 11.20
C ALA A 187 3.52 -1.44 11.21
N CYS A 188 3.70 -2.73 10.89
CA CYS A 188 2.64 -3.75 11.02
C CYS A 188 2.11 -3.80 12.45
N THR A 189 3.01 -3.86 13.44
CA THR A 189 2.64 -3.96 14.85
C THR A 189 1.89 -2.72 15.34
N GLU A 190 2.36 -1.52 14.97
CA GLU A 190 1.73 -0.26 15.35
C GLU A 190 0.34 -0.10 14.71
N LEU A 191 0.20 -0.43 13.42
CA LEU A 191 -1.10 -0.37 12.74
C LEU A 191 -2.10 -1.34 13.38
N LEU A 192 -1.70 -2.60 13.63
CA LEU A 192 -2.58 -3.57 14.28
C LEU A 192 -2.99 -3.12 15.69
N LYS A 193 -2.08 -2.56 16.48
CA LYS A 193 -2.41 -1.97 17.79
C LYS A 193 -3.42 -0.84 17.66
N ALA A 194 -3.25 0.05 16.68
CA ALA A 194 -4.20 1.13 16.41
C ALA A 194 -5.59 0.61 15.98
N MET A 195 -5.65 -0.55 15.32
CA MET A 195 -6.89 -1.25 14.97
C MET A 195 -7.50 -2.06 16.12
N GLY A 196 -6.88 -2.04 17.30
CA GLY A 196 -7.38 -2.68 18.52
C GLY A 196 -6.64 -3.95 18.93
N PHE A 197 -5.61 -4.40 18.23
CA PHE A 197 -4.83 -5.56 18.68
C PHE A 197 -4.17 -5.27 20.04
N LYS A 198 -4.39 -6.15 21.03
CA LYS A 198 -3.85 -5.90 22.38
C LYS A 198 -2.33 -6.00 22.39
N PRO A 199 -1.62 -5.01 22.97
CA PRO A 199 -0.15 -5.03 23.03
C PRO A 199 0.44 -6.30 23.67
N ASP A 200 -0.20 -6.82 24.73
CA ASP A 200 0.26 -8.03 25.45
C ASP A 200 0.13 -9.32 24.63
N ASN A 201 -0.66 -9.28 23.54
CA ASN A 201 -0.85 -10.42 22.65
C ASN A 201 0.10 -10.40 21.44
N VAL A 202 1.00 -9.42 21.35
CA VAL A 202 2.00 -9.36 20.27
C VAL A 202 3.39 -9.63 20.83
N ILE A 203 4.09 -10.61 20.26
CA ILE A 203 5.49 -10.88 20.56
C ILE A 203 6.33 -10.57 19.32
N LEU A 204 7.25 -9.60 19.45
CA LEU A 204 8.21 -9.25 18.41
C LEU A 204 9.52 -10.04 18.62
N CYS A 205 10.06 -10.61 17.56
CA CYS A 205 11.33 -11.34 17.53
C CYS A 205 12.31 -10.68 16.57
N ASP A 206 13.60 -10.74 16.87
CA ASP A 206 14.66 -10.40 15.91
C ASP A 206 15.74 -11.47 15.86
N THR A 207 16.87 -11.17 15.21
CA THR A 207 18.02 -12.10 15.09
C THR A 207 18.57 -12.65 16.41
N LYS A 208 18.20 -12.10 17.57
CA LYS A 208 18.61 -12.58 18.90
C LYS A 208 17.46 -13.20 19.70
N GLY A 209 16.31 -13.44 19.07
CA GLY A 209 15.12 -13.99 19.68
C GLY A 209 14.13 -12.91 20.11
N VAL A 210 13.34 -13.23 21.14
CA VAL A 210 12.23 -12.39 21.60
C VAL A 210 12.73 -11.02 22.06
N ILE A 211 11.98 -9.97 21.76
CA ILE A 211 12.15 -8.62 22.30
C ILE A 211 11.32 -8.55 23.59
N TYR A 212 12.00 -8.71 24.74
CA TYR A 212 11.37 -8.77 26.06
C TYR A 212 11.86 -7.63 26.97
N GLN A 213 11.08 -7.33 28.01
CA GLN A 213 11.46 -6.32 29.00
C GLN A 213 12.72 -6.72 29.77
N GLY A 214 13.72 -5.84 29.81
CA GLY A 214 15.03 -6.11 30.42
C GLY A 214 16.07 -6.69 29.45
N ARG A 215 15.72 -6.95 28.19
CA ARG A 215 16.70 -7.28 27.15
C ARG A 215 17.63 -6.09 26.90
N THR A 216 18.93 -6.34 26.83
CA THR A 216 19.95 -5.31 26.54
C THR A 216 20.56 -5.44 25.13
N GLU A 217 20.55 -6.65 24.55
CA GLU A 217 21.22 -6.92 23.27
C GLU A 217 20.43 -6.38 22.07
N ARG A 218 21.07 -5.55 21.24
CA ARG A 218 20.54 -5.00 19.97
C ARG A 218 19.20 -4.26 20.09
N MET A 219 18.98 -3.63 21.25
CA MET A 219 17.82 -2.78 21.52
C MET A 219 18.03 -1.36 21.00
N ASN A 220 16.95 -0.74 20.54
CA ASN A 220 16.88 0.67 20.17
C ASN A 220 15.51 1.23 20.63
N GLN A 221 15.31 2.53 20.53
CA GLN A 221 14.09 3.18 21.03
C GLN A 221 12.80 2.61 20.42
N TRP A 222 12.81 2.29 19.12
CA TRP A 222 11.64 1.73 18.43
C TRP A 222 11.33 0.33 18.93
N LYS A 223 12.34 -0.55 19.04
CA LYS A 223 12.15 -1.91 19.59
C LYS A 223 11.68 -1.90 21.04
N SER A 224 12.21 -0.99 21.85
CA SER A 224 11.87 -0.92 23.28
C SER A 224 10.38 -0.65 23.53
N ALA A 225 9.70 0.07 22.63
CA ALA A 225 8.25 0.30 22.72
C ALA A 225 7.40 -0.98 22.52
N HIS A 226 8.01 -2.06 22.01
CA HIS A 226 7.36 -3.35 21.74
C HIS A 226 7.93 -4.48 22.59
N ALA A 227 8.68 -4.17 23.65
CA ALA A 227 9.24 -5.18 24.55
C ALA A 227 8.14 -5.87 25.37
N ALA A 228 7.94 -7.17 25.13
CA ALA A 228 6.90 -7.97 25.77
C ALA A 228 7.26 -8.37 27.21
N VAL A 229 6.25 -8.48 28.07
CA VAL A 229 6.37 -9.09 29.40
C VAL A 229 6.23 -10.61 29.24
N THR A 230 7.35 -11.32 29.09
CA THR A 230 7.34 -12.78 28.86
C THR A 230 8.65 -13.44 29.29
N ASP A 231 8.57 -14.73 29.61
CA ASP A 231 9.69 -15.64 29.87
C ASP A 231 10.23 -16.31 28.59
N ARG A 232 9.50 -16.21 27.47
CA ARG A 232 9.92 -16.73 26.16
C ARG A 232 11.17 -15.98 25.66
N ARG A 233 12.11 -16.71 25.05
CA ARG A 233 13.40 -16.20 24.58
C ARG A 233 13.67 -16.47 23.11
N THR A 234 13.17 -17.58 22.57
CA THR A 234 13.40 -17.96 21.17
C THR A 234 12.15 -17.79 20.31
N LEU A 235 12.32 -17.74 18.98
CA LEU A 235 11.20 -17.72 18.05
C LEU A 235 10.32 -18.97 18.19
N ALA A 236 10.93 -20.15 18.34
CA ALA A 236 10.20 -21.40 18.58
C ALA A 236 9.29 -21.30 19.81
N GLN A 237 9.83 -20.81 20.94
CA GLN A 237 9.04 -20.59 22.15
C GLN A 237 7.94 -19.57 21.91
N ALA A 238 8.19 -18.48 21.18
CA ALA A 238 7.16 -17.48 20.85
C ALA A 238 5.99 -18.08 20.07
N LEU A 239 6.27 -18.97 19.11
CA LEU A 239 5.27 -19.59 18.23
C LEU A 239 4.39 -20.65 18.89
N GLU A 240 4.81 -21.21 20.03
CA GLU A 240 4.00 -22.19 20.78
C GLU A 240 2.61 -21.64 21.15
N GLY A 241 1.56 -22.23 20.55
CA GLY A 241 0.16 -21.84 20.69
C GLY A 241 -0.17 -20.45 20.11
N ALA A 242 0.69 -19.87 19.27
CA ALA A 242 0.39 -18.63 18.58
C ALA A 242 -0.71 -18.84 17.54
N ASP A 243 -1.58 -17.85 17.37
CA ASP A 243 -2.70 -17.91 16.43
C ASP A 243 -2.31 -17.37 15.06
N ALA A 244 -1.47 -16.34 15.06
CA ALA A 244 -0.98 -15.69 13.86
C ALA A 244 0.54 -15.48 13.90
N PHE A 245 1.16 -15.51 12.73
CA PHE A 245 2.57 -15.26 12.51
C PHE A 245 2.79 -14.32 11.34
N PHE A 246 3.54 -13.23 11.55
CA PHE A 246 4.07 -12.36 10.49
C PHE A 246 5.58 -12.54 10.39
N GLY A 247 6.05 -13.12 9.29
CA GLY A 247 7.45 -13.18 8.90
C GLY A 247 7.83 -11.97 8.06
N LEU A 248 8.71 -11.13 8.60
CA LEU A 248 9.29 -9.94 7.97
C LEU A 248 10.81 -9.95 8.17
N SER A 249 11.41 -11.08 7.82
CA SER A 249 12.77 -11.46 8.21
C SER A 249 13.55 -12.04 7.03
N GLN A 250 14.00 -13.29 7.14
CA GLN A 250 14.85 -13.95 6.16
C GLN A 250 14.37 -15.37 5.89
N LYS A 251 14.73 -15.89 4.72
CA LYS A 251 14.49 -17.27 4.30
C LYS A 251 14.85 -18.29 5.39
N GLY A 252 13.98 -19.28 5.59
CA GLY A 252 14.22 -20.43 6.46
C GLY A 252 14.25 -20.10 7.96
N ALA A 253 13.70 -18.95 8.37
CA ALA A 253 13.63 -18.58 9.78
C ALA A 253 12.62 -19.42 10.60
N VAL A 254 11.64 -20.04 9.93
CA VAL A 254 10.59 -20.86 10.56
C VAL A 254 10.81 -22.32 10.19
N THR A 255 10.79 -23.22 11.18
CA THR A 255 10.95 -24.66 10.96
C THR A 255 9.62 -25.40 11.01
N PRO A 256 9.53 -26.62 10.45
CA PRO A 256 8.33 -27.46 10.55
C PRO A 256 7.80 -27.66 11.97
N GLU A 257 8.68 -27.84 12.95
CA GLU A 257 8.32 -28.03 14.35
C GLU A 257 7.66 -26.78 14.96
N MET A 258 8.09 -25.59 14.52
CA MET A 258 7.48 -24.33 14.97
C MET A 258 6.06 -24.18 14.41
N VAL A 259 5.81 -24.61 13.17
CA VAL A 259 4.46 -24.60 12.57
C VAL A 259 3.55 -25.59 13.27
N ALA A 260 4.07 -26.78 13.58
CA ALA A 260 3.33 -27.81 14.30
C ALA A 260 2.93 -27.36 15.72
N SER A 261 3.69 -26.46 16.36
CA SER A 261 3.41 -25.97 17.70
C SER A 261 2.41 -24.80 17.76
N MET A 262 2.03 -24.22 16.62
CA MET A 262 1.02 -23.15 16.55
C MET A 262 -0.41 -23.66 16.84
N ALA A 263 -1.31 -22.74 17.18
CA ALA A 263 -2.72 -23.06 17.46
C ALA A 263 -3.45 -23.66 16.24
N GLU A 264 -4.67 -24.18 16.45
CA GLU A 264 -5.57 -24.62 15.36
C GLU A 264 -5.90 -23.48 14.37
N ASN A 265 -6.00 -23.84 13.08
CA ASN A 265 -6.18 -22.93 11.94
C ASN A 265 -5.19 -21.74 11.96
N PRO A 266 -3.87 -21.99 11.90
CA PRO A 266 -2.86 -20.95 12.10
C PRO A 266 -2.87 -20.01 10.89
N ILE A 267 -2.72 -18.71 11.18
CA ILE A 267 -2.62 -17.66 10.18
C ILE A 267 -1.15 -17.33 9.99
N ILE A 268 -0.56 -17.64 8.83
CA ILE A 268 0.90 -17.55 8.62
C ILE A 268 1.17 -16.67 7.40
N PHE A 269 1.77 -15.51 7.64
CA PHE A 269 2.13 -14.54 6.61
C PHE A 269 3.66 -14.54 6.49
N ALA A 270 4.22 -15.28 5.54
CA ALA A 270 5.66 -15.39 5.31
C ALA A 270 6.08 -14.42 4.18
N MET A 271 6.44 -13.19 4.55
CA MET A 271 6.56 -12.05 3.63
C MET A 271 8.01 -11.69 3.27
N ALA A 272 9.01 -12.48 3.68
CA ALA A 272 10.38 -12.29 3.17
C ALA A 272 10.45 -12.47 1.65
N ASN A 273 11.26 -11.63 1.00
CA ASN A 273 11.50 -11.65 -0.45
C ASN A 273 12.99 -11.82 -0.75
N PRO A 274 13.37 -12.53 -1.84
CA PRO A 274 12.49 -13.25 -2.77
C PRO A 274 12.00 -14.62 -2.26
N ASP A 275 12.66 -15.16 -1.23
CA ASP A 275 12.33 -16.45 -0.63
C ASP A 275 11.68 -16.24 0.75
N PRO A 276 10.49 -16.82 1.00
CA PRO A 276 9.78 -16.64 2.26
C PRO A 276 10.46 -17.36 3.43
N GLU A 277 10.06 -17.03 4.66
CA GLU A 277 10.51 -17.70 5.88
C GLU A 277 10.27 -19.22 5.86
N ILE A 278 9.16 -19.63 5.24
CA ILE A 278 8.71 -21.01 5.02
C ILE A 278 7.75 -21.00 3.83
N THR A 279 7.77 -22.03 2.98
CA THR A 279 6.90 -22.05 1.79
C THR A 279 5.48 -22.58 2.11
N PRO A 280 4.47 -22.23 1.29
CA PRO A 280 3.13 -22.80 1.42
C PRO A 280 3.10 -24.33 1.36
N GLU A 281 3.96 -24.96 0.55
CA GLU A 281 4.05 -26.41 0.44
C GLU A 281 4.60 -27.06 1.72
N GLU A 282 5.62 -26.45 2.33
CA GLU A 282 6.18 -26.90 3.60
C GLU A 282 5.15 -26.80 4.73
N VAL A 283 4.38 -25.72 4.78
CA VAL A 283 3.30 -25.56 5.77
C VAL A 283 2.17 -26.55 5.51
N HIS A 284 1.73 -26.72 4.27
CA HIS A 284 0.63 -27.61 3.92
C HIS A 284 0.93 -29.08 4.28
N ALA A 285 2.19 -29.50 4.17
CA ALA A 285 2.63 -30.84 4.59
C ALA A 285 2.48 -31.11 6.10
N ILE A 286 2.32 -30.05 6.92
CA ILE A 286 2.22 -30.13 8.39
C ILE A 286 0.81 -29.75 8.85
N ARG A 287 0.21 -28.74 8.21
CA ARG A 287 -1.03 -28.07 8.59
C ARG A 287 -1.88 -27.77 7.36
N GLU A 288 -2.79 -28.69 7.03
CA GLU A 288 -3.80 -28.48 5.99
C GLU A 288 -4.83 -27.41 6.36
N ASP A 289 -4.93 -27.07 7.65
CA ASP A 289 -5.88 -26.09 8.20
C ASP A 289 -5.39 -24.64 8.15
N ALA A 290 -4.12 -24.41 7.83
CA ALA A 290 -3.48 -23.09 7.82
C ALA A 290 -4.06 -22.14 6.76
N ILE A 291 -4.06 -20.84 7.07
CA ILE A 291 -4.24 -19.77 6.09
C ILE A 291 -2.88 -19.16 5.81
N MET A 292 -2.40 -19.29 4.58
CA MET A 292 -1.07 -18.83 4.15
C MET A 292 -1.15 -17.57 3.30
N ALA A 293 -0.24 -16.63 3.54
CA ALA A 293 0.02 -15.48 2.69
C ALA A 293 1.53 -15.28 2.52
N THR A 294 1.96 -14.80 1.35
CA THR A 294 3.38 -14.54 1.06
C THR A 294 3.59 -13.25 0.28
N GLY A 295 4.84 -12.79 0.13
CA GLY A 295 5.17 -11.68 -0.77
C GLY A 295 5.16 -12.04 -2.27
N ARG A 296 5.10 -13.33 -2.59
CA ARG A 296 5.32 -13.85 -3.96
C ARG A 296 4.03 -13.88 -4.78
N SER A 297 4.15 -13.53 -6.07
CA SER A 297 3.01 -13.44 -6.99
C SER A 297 2.53 -14.79 -7.52
N ASP A 298 3.33 -15.84 -7.39
CA ASP A 298 2.98 -17.20 -7.82
C ASP A 298 2.21 -18.00 -6.76
N TYR A 299 2.01 -17.42 -5.56
CA TYR A 299 1.19 -18.00 -4.50
C TYR A 299 -0.13 -17.24 -4.29
N PRO A 300 -1.16 -17.90 -3.74
CA PRO A 300 -2.36 -17.24 -3.24
C PRO A 300 -2.04 -16.20 -2.16
N ASN A 301 -2.98 -15.28 -1.92
CA ASN A 301 -2.89 -14.28 -0.84
C ASN A 301 -1.58 -13.47 -0.86
N GLN A 302 -1.25 -12.91 -2.02
CA GLN A 302 -0.04 -12.10 -2.15
C GLN A 302 -0.15 -10.80 -1.35
N VAL A 303 0.74 -10.63 -0.36
CA VAL A 303 0.99 -9.35 0.31
C VAL A 303 1.90 -8.51 -0.58
N ASN A 304 1.30 -7.65 -1.40
CA ASN A 304 2.03 -6.81 -2.35
C ASN A 304 1.68 -5.33 -2.19
N ASN A 305 2.70 -4.50 -1.95
CA ASN A 305 2.54 -3.06 -1.73
C ASN A 305 1.85 -2.33 -2.90
N VAL A 306 1.82 -2.89 -4.11
CA VAL A 306 1.09 -2.34 -5.26
C VAL A 306 -0.41 -2.17 -4.99
N LEU A 307 -0.97 -2.94 -4.06
CA LEU A 307 -2.36 -2.81 -3.60
C LEU A 307 -2.58 -1.58 -2.69
N GLY A 308 -1.50 -0.95 -2.22
CA GLY A 308 -1.51 0.16 -1.28
C GLY A 308 -1.11 1.48 -1.95
N PHE A 309 0.20 1.69 -2.16
CA PHE A 309 0.75 3.03 -2.44
C PHE A 309 0.07 3.79 -3.59
N PRO A 310 -0.25 3.22 -4.77
CA PRO A 310 -0.83 4.01 -5.85
C PRO A 310 -2.16 4.62 -5.44
N TYR A 311 -2.97 3.81 -4.73
CA TYR A 311 -4.34 4.16 -4.37
C TYR A 311 -4.41 5.05 -3.14
N ILE A 312 -3.51 4.86 -2.17
CA ILE A 312 -3.39 5.74 -1.00
C ILE A 312 -3.03 7.16 -1.47
N PHE A 313 -2.02 7.30 -2.33
CA PHE A 313 -1.66 8.60 -2.89
C PHE A 313 -2.76 9.19 -3.75
N ARG A 314 -3.47 8.40 -4.56
CA ARG A 314 -4.62 8.91 -5.33
C ARG A 314 -5.65 9.60 -4.43
N GLY A 315 -6.04 8.93 -3.35
CA GLY A 315 -6.99 9.47 -2.37
C GLY A 315 -6.45 10.72 -1.68
N ALA A 316 -5.19 10.67 -1.23
CA ALA A 316 -4.54 11.80 -0.56
C ALA A 316 -4.40 13.03 -1.47
N LEU A 317 -3.99 12.85 -2.73
CA LEU A 317 -3.81 13.92 -3.71
C LEU A 317 -5.15 14.58 -4.09
N ASP A 318 -6.21 13.78 -4.28
CA ASP A 318 -7.51 14.30 -4.71
C ASP A 318 -8.16 15.23 -3.68
N VAL A 319 -7.87 15.01 -2.40
CA VAL A 319 -8.31 15.88 -1.30
C VAL A 319 -7.25 16.86 -0.82
N ARG A 320 -6.10 16.94 -1.51
CA ARG A 320 -4.93 17.75 -1.09
C ARG A 320 -4.60 17.55 0.39
N ALA A 321 -4.50 16.28 0.82
CA ALA A 321 -4.19 15.94 2.19
C ALA A 321 -2.81 16.51 2.55
N THR A 322 -2.65 17.07 3.75
CA THR A 322 -1.35 17.58 4.23
C THR A 322 -0.43 16.47 4.74
N THR A 323 -0.99 15.31 5.08
CA THR A 323 -0.26 14.12 5.55
C THR A 323 -1.03 12.84 5.22
N ILE A 324 -0.39 11.68 5.41
CA ILE A 324 -1.06 10.38 5.47
C ILE A 324 -1.00 9.91 6.93
N ASN A 325 -2.12 10.05 7.65
CA ASN A 325 -2.22 9.72 9.08
C ASN A 325 -2.65 8.26 9.32
N MET A 326 -2.85 7.89 10.59
CA MET A 326 -3.18 6.51 10.96
C MET A 326 -4.59 6.13 10.49
N GLU A 327 -5.55 7.04 10.59
CA GLU A 327 -6.93 6.87 10.17
C GLU A 327 -7.03 6.52 8.68
N MET A 328 -6.23 7.19 7.84
CA MET A 328 -6.12 6.88 6.41
C MET A 328 -5.54 5.48 6.14
N LYS A 329 -4.55 5.03 6.92
CA LYS A 329 -3.95 3.69 6.79
C LYS A 329 -4.94 2.60 7.19
N ILE A 330 -5.66 2.80 8.29
CA ILE A 330 -6.73 1.89 8.74
C ILE A 330 -7.83 1.80 7.68
N ALA A 331 -8.31 2.93 7.17
CA ALA A 331 -9.33 2.96 6.13
C ALA A 331 -8.90 2.25 4.85
N ALA A 332 -7.61 2.35 4.47
CA ALA A 332 -7.08 1.59 3.33
C ALA A 332 -7.09 0.07 3.59
N ALA A 333 -6.67 -0.37 4.78
CA ALA A 333 -6.66 -1.79 5.15
C ALA A 333 -8.07 -2.38 5.19
N GLU A 334 -9.03 -1.67 5.80
CA GLU A 334 -10.43 -2.08 5.86
C GLU A 334 -11.07 -2.13 4.46
N ALA A 335 -10.79 -1.14 3.60
CA ALA A 335 -11.32 -1.12 2.24
C ALA A 335 -10.81 -2.29 1.40
N LEU A 336 -9.53 -2.67 1.54
CA LEU A 336 -8.97 -3.84 0.88
C LEU A 336 -9.56 -5.15 1.41
N ALA A 337 -9.72 -5.25 2.74
CA ALA A 337 -10.33 -6.42 3.36
C ALA A 337 -11.77 -6.62 2.90
N GLN A 338 -12.58 -5.55 2.90
CA GLN A 338 -13.96 -5.59 2.40
C GLN A 338 -14.03 -5.94 0.91
N LEU A 339 -13.13 -5.39 0.09
CA LEU A 339 -13.12 -5.67 -1.35
C LEU A 339 -12.87 -7.15 -1.67
N ALA A 340 -12.00 -7.84 -0.92
CA ALA A 340 -11.77 -9.27 -1.11
C ALA A 340 -12.98 -10.15 -0.76
N ARG A 341 -13.93 -9.64 0.02
CA ARG A 341 -15.19 -10.34 0.35
C ARG A 341 -16.25 -10.20 -0.73
N GLU A 342 -16.13 -9.20 -1.59
CA GLU A 342 -17.06 -8.97 -2.70
C GLU A 342 -16.79 -9.94 -3.86
N ASP A 343 -17.85 -10.25 -4.62
CA ASP A 343 -17.74 -11.04 -5.84
C ASP A 343 -16.73 -10.44 -6.83
N VAL A 344 -15.85 -11.29 -7.33
CA VAL A 344 -14.76 -10.89 -8.22
C VAL A 344 -15.28 -10.70 -9.66
N PRO A 345 -14.99 -9.55 -10.32
CA PRO A 345 -15.40 -9.28 -11.70
C PRO A 345 -14.80 -10.25 -12.73
N ASP A 346 -15.46 -10.40 -13.88
CA ASP A 346 -15.00 -11.28 -14.97
C ASP A 346 -13.62 -10.90 -15.53
N GLU A 347 -13.29 -9.60 -15.56
CA GLU A 347 -11.96 -9.10 -15.97
C GLU A 347 -10.84 -9.72 -15.12
N VAL A 348 -11.09 -9.92 -13.83
CA VAL A 348 -10.12 -10.52 -12.92
C VAL A 348 -10.04 -12.03 -13.15
N ALA A 349 -11.19 -12.71 -13.31
CA ALA A 349 -11.18 -14.15 -13.63
C ALA A 349 -10.42 -14.45 -14.93
N ALA A 350 -10.54 -13.58 -15.94
CA ALA A 350 -9.81 -13.70 -17.20
C ALA A 350 -8.29 -13.54 -17.03
N ALA A 351 -7.84 -12.63 -16.14
CA ALA A 351 -6.42 -12.44 -15.84
C ALA A 351 -5.80 -13.65 -15.11
N TYR A 352 -6.61 -14.45 -14.41
CA TYR A 352 -6.19 -15.63 -13.63
C TYR A 352 -6.56 -16.96 -14.31
N GLN A 353 -6.38 -17.03 -15.64
CA GLN A 353 -6.58 -18.26 -16.44
C GLN A 353 -7.97 -18.91 -16.29
N GLY A 354 -9.00 -18.13 -15.97
CA GLY A 354 -10.38 -18.61 -15.81
C GLY A 354 -10.72 -19.12 -14.40
N ALA A 355 -9.76 -19.21 -13.48
CA ALA A 355 -10.05 -19.45 -12.08
C ALA A 355 -10.58 -18.15 -11.45
N ARG A 356 -11.86 -18.12 -11.06
CA ARG A 356 -12.46 -16.98 -10.36
C ARG A 356 -12.10 -17.08 -8.88
N PRO A 357 -11.23 -16.19 -8.35
CA PRO A 357 -10.92 -16.20 -6.92
C PRO A 357 -12.22 -15.96 -6.13
N ARG A 358 -12.39 -16.69 -5.02
CA ARG A 358 -13.55 -16.59 -4.14
C ARG A 358 -13.06 -16.44 -2.72
N TYR A 359 -13.68 -15.53 -1.99
CA TYR A 359 -13.35 -15.29 -0.58
C TYR A 359 -13.27 -16.60 0.20
N GLY A 360 -12.12 -16.84 0.84
CA GLY A 360 -11.79 -18.10 1.48
C GLY A 360 -10.31 -18.19 1.81
N LYS A 361 -9.85 -19.37 2.25
CA LYS A 361 -8.46 -19.58 2.72
C LYS A 361 -7.41 -19.18 1.69
N ASP A 362 -7.70 -19.35 0.39
CA ASP A 362 -6.80 -19.01 -0.72
C ASP A 362 -7.07 -17.62 -1.34
N TYR A 363 -8.00 -16.84 -0.79
CA TYR A 363 -8.31 -15.48 -1.25
C TYR A 363 -8.83 -14.61 -0.10
N ILE A 364 -7.90 -14.04 0.66
CA ILE A 364 -8.15 -13.07 1.74
C ILE A 364 -7.69 -11.65 1.39
N ILE A 365 -6.96 -11.47 0.28
CA ILE A 365 -6.41 -10.20 -0.19
C ILE A 365 -6.78 -10.05 -1.67
N PRO A 366 -7.27 -8.88 -2.13
CA PRO A 366 -7.59 -8.68 -3.53
C PRO A 366 -6.31 -8.71 -4.38
N VAL A 367 -6.46 -9.00 -5.67
CA VAL A 367 -5.33 -9.12 -6.59
C VAL A 367 -4.95 -7.79 -7.22
N PRO A 368 -3.66 -7.54 -7.56
CA PRO A 368 -3.18 -6.25 -8.08
C PRO A 368 -3.94 -5.68 -9.28
N PHE A 369 -4.44 -6.55 -10.16
CA PHE A 369 -5.19 -6.16 -11.36
C PHE A 369 -6.70 -6.07 -11.13
N ASP A 370 -7.16 -6.10 -9.88
CA ASP A 370 -8.57 -5.89 -9.59
C ASP A 370 -9.01 -4.47 -10.00
N PRO A 371 -9.91 -4.35 -10.99
CA PRO A 371 -10.33 -3.08 -11.54
C PRO A 371 -11.02 -2.16 -10.53
N ARG A 372 -11.47 -2.72 -9.39
CA ARG A 372 -12.22 -1.99 -8.37
C ARG A 372 -11.34 -1.19 -7.42
N LEU A 373 -10.06 -1.58 -7.28
CA LEU A 373 -9.11 -0.93 -6.38
C LEU A 373 -9.06 0.60 -6.59
N ILE A 374 -9.08 1.06 -7.84
CA ILE A 374 -9.01 2.49 -8.20
C ILE A 374 -10.15 3.35 -7.63
N HIS A 375 -11.32 2.79 -7.33
CA HIS A 375 -12.45 3.57 -6.81
C HIS A 375 -12.89 3.16 -5.40
N VAL A 376 -12.35 2.05 -4.87
CA VAL A 376 -12.62 1.57 -3.51
C VAL A 376 -11.62 2.19 -2.53
N VAL A 377 -10.32 1.96 -2.74
CA VAL A 377 -9.27 2.35 -1.79
C VAL A 377 -9.09 3.88 -1.74
N PRO A 378 -8.96 4.60 -2.88
CA PRO A 378 -8.80 6.06 -2.83
C PRO A 378 -10.00 6.76 -2.20
N ALA A 379 -11.21 6.24 -2.40
CA ALA A 379 -12.42 6.80 -1.80
C ALA A 379 -12.46 6.63 -0.28
N ALA A 380 -11.99 5.50 0.25
CA ALA A 380 -11.86 5.29 1.69
C ALA A 380 -10.79 6.20 2.30
N VAL A 381 -9.63 6.29 1.66
CA VAL A 381 -8.51 7.14 2.09
C VAL A 381 -8.90 8.63 2.06
N ALA A 382 -9.54 9.09 0.98
CA ALA A 382 -10.03 10.46 0.86
C ALA A 382 -11.06 10.80 1.95
N ARG A 383 -11.98 9.87 2.26
CA ARG A 383 -12.94 10.03 3.36
C ARG A 383 -12.24 10.16 4.71
N ALA A 384 -11.32 9.25 5.02
CA ALA A 384 -10.57 9.30 6.27
C ALA A 384 -9.74 10.58 6.41
N ALA A 385 -9.15 11.08 5.31
CA ALA A 385 -8.44 12.35 5.30
C ALA A 385 -9.36 13.55 5.61
N MET A 386 -10.60 13.54 5.11
CA MET A 386 -11.60 14.56 5.43
C MET A 386 -12.06 14.47 6.88
N ASP A 387 -12.40 13.27 7.34
CA ASP A 387 -12.94 13.03 8.69
C ASP A 387 -11.91 13.35 9.79
N SER A 388 -10.62 13.12 9.52
CA SER A 388 -9.51 13.46 10.41
C SER A 388 -9.02 14.92 10.29
N GLY A 389 -9.58 15.70 9.35
CA GLY A 389 -9.28 17.13 9.20
C GLY A 389 -7.96 17.45 8.49
N VAL A 390 -7.32 16.48 7.84
CA VAL A 390 -6.05 16.71 7.10
C VAL A 390 -6.26 17.05 5.63
N ALA A 391 -7.50 17.00 5.13
CA ALA A 391 -7.86 17.34 3.75
C ALA A 391 -7.93 18.85 3.49
N GLY A 392 -7.13 19.36 2.55
CA GLY A 392 -7.19 20.76 2.09
C GLY A 392 -8.27 21.04 1.03
N LYS A 393 -8.84 20.00 0.40
CA LYS A 393 -9.90 20.10 -0.61
C LYS A 393 -10.94 18.98 -0.42
N PRO A 394 -11.93 19.15 0.46
CA PRO A 394 -12.96 18.14 0.69
C PRO A 394 -13.80 17.82 -0.56
N ILE A 395 -14.19 16.55 -0.68
CA ILE A 395 -15.06 16.03 -1.74
C ILE A 395 -16.50 16.01 -1.23
N VAL A 396 -17.38 16.76 -1.90
CA VAL A 396 -18.80 16.88 -1.50
C VAL A 396 -19.62 15.66 -1.93
N ASP A 397 -19.43 15.17 -3.16
CA ASP A 397 -20.14 14.02 -3.70
C ASP A 397 -19.18 12.83 -3.90
N MET A 398 -19.17 11.95 -2.91
CA MET A 398 -18.33 10.75 -2.92
C MET A 398 -18.75 9.73 -3.99
N ASN A 399 -20.01 9.71 -4.42
CA ASN A 399 -20.46 8.81 -5.47
C ASN A 399 -19.96 9.29 -6.85
N ALA A 400 -20.08 10.58 -7.11
CA ALA A 400 -19.52 11.19 -8.32
C ALA A 400 -17.99 11.01 -8.37
N TYR A 401 -17.31 11.14 -7.23
CA TYR A 401 -15.87 10.90 -7.13
C TYR A 401 -15.49 9.46 -7.48
N LYS A 402 -16.18 8.45 -6.92
CA LYS A 402 -15.99 7.04 -7.28
C LYS A 402 -16.20 6.81 -8.78
N ALA A 403 -17.25 7.38 -9.36
CA ALA A 403 -17.53 7.27 -10.79
C ALA A 403 -16.43 7.89 -11.67
N GLN A 404 -15.86 9.02 -11.24
CA GLN A 404 -14.73 9.67 -11.90
C GLN A 404 -13.48 8.80 -11.85
N LEU A 405 -13.16 8.22 -10.69
CA LEU A 405 -12.02 7.31 -10.53
C LEU A 405 -12.12 6.08 -11.43
N SER A 406 -13.29 5.44 -11.49
CA SER A 406 -13.53 4.30 -12.39
C SER A 406 -13.32 4.68 -13.87
N ALA A 407 -13.68 5.89 -14.27
CA ALA A 407 -13.50 6.38 -15.64
C ALA A 407 -12.03 6.67 -16.03
N ARG A 408 -11.10 6.78 -15.06
CA ARG A 408 -9.67 7.00 -15.34
C ARG A 408 -8.98 5.77 -15.93
N ARG A 409 -9.42 4.56 -15.57
CA ARG A 409 -8.82 3.31 -16.09
C ARG A 409 -9.23 3.05 -17.55
N ASP A 410 -10.46 3.39 -17.88
CA ASP A 410 -11.05 3.14 -19.19
C ASP A 410 -11.97 4.32 -19.60
N PRO A 411 -11.63 5.05 -20.68
CA PRO A 411 -12.49 6.10 -21.24
C PRO A 411 -13.92 5.61 -21.58
N VAL A 412 -14.09 4.31 -21.88
CA VAL A 412 -15.38 3.66 -22.11
C VAL A 412 -16.20 3.57 -20.81
N ALA A 413 -15.56 3.36 -19.66
CA ALA A 413 -16.24 3.31 -18.36
C ALA A 413 -16.95 4.64 -18.02
N GLY A 414 -16.35 5.79 -18.38
CA GLY A 414 -17.02 7.10 -18.25
C GLY A 414 -18.25 7.27 -19.16
N THR A 415 -18.29 6.55 -20.28
CA THR A 415 -19.46 6.51 -21.17
C THR A 415 -20.52 5.54 -20.65
N LEU A 416 -20.13 4.38 -20.14
CA LEU A 416 -21.02 3.41 -19.48
C LEU A 416 -21.67 3.99 -18.22
N ASN A 417 -20.93 4.73 -17.38
CA ASN A 417 -21.48 5.38 -16.18
C ASN A 417 -22.62 6.36 -16.52
N ARG A 418 -22.47 7.14 -17.59
CA ARG A 418 -23.56 8.02 -18.09
C ARG A 418 -24.78 7.23 -18.54
N ILE A 419 -24.59 6.05 -19.13
CA ILE A 419 -25.67 5.15 -19.51
C ILE A 419 -26.34 4.59 -18.24
N PHE A 420 -25.57 4.10 -17.26
CA PHE A 420 -26.10 3.56 -16.01
C PHE A 420 -26.89 4.59 -15.20
N GLU A 421 -26.42 5.84 -15.07
CA GLU A 421 -27.19 6.90 -14.40
C GLU A 421 -28.52 7.16 -15.10
N ARG A 422 -28.53 7.16 -16.43
CA ARG A 422 -29.76 7.31 -17.22
C ARG A 422 -30.71 6.13 -16.99
N VAL A 423 -30.20 4.89 -16.96
CA VAL A 423 -31.01 3.70 -16.69
C VAL A 423 -31.56 3.72 -15.26
N ARG A 424 -30.78 4.12 -14.25
CA ARG A 424 -31.24 4.28 -12.87
C ARG A 424 -32.34 5.33 -12.72
N ARG A 425 -32.25 6.44 -13.46
CA ARG A 425 -33.31 7.48 -13.48
C ARG A 425 -34.56 7.03 -14.23
N TYR A 426 -34.45 6.09 -15.16
CA TYR A 426 -35.55 5.59 -15.98
C TYR A 426 -35.54 4.05 -16.05
N PRO A 427 -35.82 3.36 -14.93
CA PRO A 427 -35.69 1.91 -14.86
C PRO A 427 -36.63 1.22 -15.87
N LYS A 428 -36.12 0.21 -16.55
CA LYS A 428 -36.89 -0.66 -17.45
C LYS A 428 -36.94 -2.05 -16.85
N ARG A 429 -38.09 -2.71 -16.96
CA ARG A 429 -38.22 -4.13 -16.60
C ARG A 429 -37.68 -4.96 -17.75
N VAL A 430 -36.73 -5.84 -17.47
CA VAL A 430 -36.12 -6.76 -18.42
C VAL A 430 -36.44 -8.18 -17.94
N VAL A 431 -36.84 -9.06 -18.85
CA VAL A 431 -37.06 -10.48 -18.56
C VAL A 431 -35.88 -11.26 -19.10
N PHE A 432 -35.21 -11.99 -18.23
CA PHE A 432 -34.14 -12.91 -18.59
C PHE A 432 -34.73 -14.31 -18.73
N ALA A 433 -34.58 -14.92 -19.91
CA ALA A 433 -35.22 -16.21 -20.24
C ALA A 433 -34.40 -17.42 -19.78
N GLU A 434 -33.10 -17.25 -19.54
CA GLU A 434 -32.14 -18.32 -19.23
C GLU A 434 -31.76 -18.29 -17.74
N GLY A 435 -32.77 -18.43 -16.87
CA GLY A 435 -32.59 -18.34 -15.41
C GLY A 435 -31.76 -19.46 -14.77
N GLU A 436 -31.24 -20.39 -15.58
CA GLU A 436 -30.33 -21.46 -15.15
C GLU A 436 -28.86 -21.11 -15.41
N GLU A 437 -28.58 -20.09 -16.25
CA GLU A 437 -27.23 -19.66 -16.57
C GLU A 437 -26.70 -18.67 -15.53
N GLU A 438 -25.53 -18.95 -14.93
CA GLU A 438 -24.96 -18.13 -13.84
C GLU A 438 -24.77 -16.67 -14.26
N GLN A 439 -24.37 -16.42 -15.51
CA GLN A 439 -24.21 -15.06 -16.05
C GLN A 439 -25.54 -14.30 -16.11
N VAL A 440 -26.62 -15.01 -16.41
CA VAL A 440 -27.96 -14.45 -16.54
C VAL A 440 -28.56 -14.19 -15.16
N ILE A 441 -28.31 -15.08 -14.19
CA ILE A 441 -28.66 -14.88 -12.79
C ILE A 441 -27.91 -13.67 -12.19
N ARG A 442 -26.63 -13.49 -12.53
CA ARG A 442 -25.84 -12.32 -12.08
C ARG A 442 -26.28 -11.00 -12.71
N ALA A 443 -26.77 -11.06 -13.94
CA ALA A 443 -27.24 -9.87 -14.68
C ALA A 443 -28.64 -9.41 -14.25
N ALA A 444 -29.47 -10.34 -13.75
CA ALA A 444 -30.81 -10.10 -13.22
C ALA A 444 -30.75 -9.51 -11.80
#